data_AF-A0A0R1WRY9-F1
#
_entry.id   AF-A0A0R1WRY9-F1
#
_cell.length_a   1.000
_cell.length_b   1.000
_cell.length_c   1.000
_cell.angle_alpha   90.00
_cell.angle_beta   90.00
_cell.angle_gamma   90.00
#
_symmetry.space_group_name_H-M   'P 1'
#
loop_
_entity.id
_entity.type
_entity.pdbx_description
1 polymer ?
#
loop_
_entity_poly.entity_id
_entity_poly.type
_entity_poly.pdbx_seq_one_letter_code
_entity_poly.pdbx_strand_id
1 'polypeptide(L)'
;MKIIERGEALRYETYSRLADNYISNIHRFMKLCISYLEKYNLQNSVLAEKLNNYFVDLIDALNCMDTNKNLINHLGLEEARSKIKASQAEFLNSLNIFIK
;
A
#
# COMPACT_ATOMS: atom_id res chain seq x y z
N MET A 1 -7.10 31.70 -0.10
CA MET A 1 -6.94 30.28 -0.46
C MET A 1 -8.31 29.79 -0.91
N LYS A 2 -8.57 29.76 -2.23
CA LYS A 2 -9.89 29.40 -2.78
C LYS A 2 -10.08 27.88 -2.65
N ILE A 3 -11.16 27.49 -2.00
CA ILE A 3 -11.64 26.12 -1.89
C ILE A 3 -12.02 25.69 -3.32
N ILE A 4 -11.24 24.77 -3.90
CA ILE A 4 -11.58 24.15 -5.18
C ILE A 4 -12.75 23.20 -4.90
N GLU A 5 -13.89 23.47 -5.52
CA GLU A 5 -15.12 22.71 -5.39
C GLU A 5 -14.88 21.26 -5.81
N ARG A 6 -15.30 20.32 -4.94
CA ARG A 6 -15.06 18.87 -4.99
C ARG A 6 -15.61 18.16 -6.26
N GLY A 7 -16.19 18.87 -7.22
CA GLY A 7 -16.71 18.32 -8.47
C GLY A 7 -15.75 18.41 -9.67
N GLU A 8 -14.85 19.39 -9.74
CA GLU A 8 -13.97 19.58 -10.91
C GLU A 8 -12.67 18.78 -10.83
N ALA A 9 -12.16 18.53 -9.63
CA ALA A 9 -10.97 17.69 -9.42
C ALA A 9 -11.23 16.20 -9.78
N LEU A 10 -12.49 15.76 -9.78
CA LEU A 10 -12.90 14.40 -10.11
C LEU A 10 -13.03 14.16 -11.63
N ARG A 11 -13.01 15.20 -12.47
CA ARG A 11 -13.14 15.03 -13.93
C ARG A 11 -11.87 14.50 -14.62
N TYR A 12 -10.72 14.51 -13.94
CA TYR A 12 -9.43 14.10 -14.49
C TYR A 12 -8.59 13.29 -13.50
N GLU A 13 -9.23 12.50 -12.63
CA GLU A 13 -8.50 11.52 -11.83
C GLU A 13 -8.09 10.37 -12.76
N THR A 14 -6.93 10.51 -13.41
CA THR A 14 -6.33 9.44 -14.21
C THR A 14 -5.76 8.37 -13.29
N TYR A 15 -5.72 7.13 -13.75
CA TYR A 15 -5.07 6.05 -13.00
C TYR A 15 -3.58 6.35 -12.73
N SER A 16 -2.93 7.20 -13.55
CA SER A 16 -1.59 7.72 -13.24
C SER A 16 -1.56 8.51 -11.94
N ARG A 17 -2.44 9.50 -11.79
CA ARG A 17 -2.50 10.32 -10.57
C ARG A 17 -2.93 9.50 -9.35
N LEU A 18 -3.83 8.53 -9.55
CA LEU A 18 -4.22 7.59 -8.49
C LEU A 18 -3.02 6.74 -8.05
N ALA A 19 -2.25 6.18 -9.00
CA ALA A 19 -1.05 5.39 -8.72
C ALA A 19 0.02 6.21 -7.99
N ASP A 20 0.27 7.46 -8.43
CA ASP A 20 1.24 8.36 -7.78
C ASP A 20 0.86 8.66 -6.33
N ASN A 21 -0.42 8.99 -6.09
CA ASN A 21 -0.93 9.24 -4.74
C ASN A 21 -0.83 7.98 -3.87
N TYR A 22 -1.13 6.83 -4.43
CA TYR A 22 -1.07 5.55 -3.75
C TYR A 22 0.38 5.20 -3.35
N ILE A 23 1.34 5.30 -4.26
CA ILE A 23 2.78 5.11 -3.97
C ILE A 23 3.28 6.10 -2.92
N SER A 24 2.92 7.38 -3.04
CA SER A 24 3.31 8.40 -2.05
C SER A 24 2.83 8.03 -0.64
N ASN A 25 1.61 7.51 -0.52
CA ASN A 25 1.07 7.07 0.77
C ASN A 25 1.79 5.82 1.29
N ILE A 26 2.07 4.84 0.42
CA ILE A 26 2.86 3.65 0.79
C ILE A 26 4.24 4.07 1.29
N HIS A 27 4.96 4.93 0.58
CA HIS A 27 6.29 5.39 0.99
C HIS A 27 6.28 6.08 2.36
N ARG A 28 5.28 6.93 2.64
CA ARG A 28 5.13 7.56 3.96
C ARG A 28 4.90 6.52 5.05
N PHE A 29 4.07 5.52 4.77
CA PHE A 29 3.79 4.45 5.72
C PHE A 29 5.01 3.54 5.95
N MET A 30 5.73 3.17 4.88
CA MET A 30 7.00 2.43 4.96
C MET A 30 8.00 3.14 5.85
N LYS A 31 8.20 4.44 5.65
CA LYS A 31 9.12 5.24 6.47
C LYS A 31 8.74 5.20 7.96
N LEU A 32 7.45 5.29 8.26
CA LEU A 32 6.96 5.14 9.64
C LEU A 32 7.32 3.76 10.18
N CYS A 33 6.94 2.68 9.49
CA CYS A 33 7.19 1.33 9.97
C CYS A 33 8.69 1.01 10.14
N ILE A 34 9.53 1.43 9.20
CA ILE A 34 11.00 1.28 9.30
C ILE A 34 11.52 1.98 10.55
N SER A 35 11.06 3.21 10.84
CA SER A 35 11.50 3.91 12.05
C SER A 35 11.13 3.17 13.35
N TYR A 36 10.01 2.44 13.36
CA TYR A 36 9.65 1.57 14.48
C TYR A 36 10.54 0.33 14.54
N LEU A 37 10.75 -0.34 13.41
CA LEU A 37 11.64 -1.51 13.37
C LEU A 37 13.05 -1.15 13.87
N GLU A 38 13.58 0.01 13.47
CA GLU A 38 14.88 0.50 13.92
C GLU A 38 14.88 0.81 15.41
N LYS A 39 13.89 1.56 15.90
CA LYS A 39 13.78 1.94 17.31
C LYS A 39 13.76 0.73 18.25
N TYR A 40 13.16 -0.37 17.82
CA TYR A 40 13.03 -1.59 18.63
C TYR A 40 14.00 -2.71 18.24
N ASN A 41 14.97 -2.45 17.35
CA ASN A 41 15.95 -3.42 16.84
C ASN A 41 15.31 -4.69 16.23
N LEU A 42 14.22 -4.52 15.48
CA LEU A 42 13.43 -5.60 14.88
C LEU A 42 13.72 -5.81 13.38
N GLN A 43 14.77 -5.21 12.83
CA GLN A 43 15.04 -5.22 11.38
C GLN A 43 15.25 -6.63 10.80
N ASN A 44 15.80 -7.55 11.59
CA ASN A 44 16.04 -8.95 11.18
C ASN A 44 14.97 -9.92 11.72
N SER A 45 13.82 -9.40 12.15
CA SER A 45 12.75 -10.22 12.72
C SER A 45 11.79 -10.73 11.65
N VAL A 46 11.04 -11.78 12.00
CA VAL A 46 9.91 -12.26 11.18
C VAL A 46 8.88 -11.15 10.95
N LEU A 47 8.70 -10.23 11.90
CA LEU A 47 7.82 -9.07 11.74
C LEU A 47 8.27 -8.19 10.56
N ALA A 48 9.57 -7.89 10.47
CA ALA A 48 10.11 -7.09 9.38
C ALA A 48 9.95 -7.78 8.03
N GLU A 49 10.16 -9.09 7.96
CA GLU A 49 9.93 -9.90 6.76
C GLU A 49 8.46 -9.84 6.31
N LYS A 50 7.51 -10.09 7.23
CA LYS A 50 6.08 -10.08 6.91
C LYS A 50 5.57 -8.69 6.51
N LEU A 51 6.08 -7.65 7.17
CA LEU A 51 5.80 -6.28 6.79
C LEU A 51 6.33 -5.95 5.38
N ASN A 52 7.54 -6.42 5.03
CA ASN A 52 8.10 -6.21 3.70
C ASN A 52 7.25 -6.91 2.62
N ASN A 53 6.82 -8.15 2.87
CA ASN A 53 5.94 -8.87 1.94
C ASN A 53 4.60 -8.14 1.75
N TYR A 54 4.02 -7.59 2.82
CA TYR A 54 2.82 -6.76 2.73
C TYR A 54 3.06 -5.51 1.86
N PHE A 55 4.20 -4.83 1.99
CA PHE A 55 4.53 -3.69 1.13
C PHE A 55 4.74 -4.06 -0.33
N VAL A 56 5.36 -5.22 -0.61
CA VAL A 56 5.50 -5.74 -1.98
C VAL A 56 4.11 -5.95 -2.58
N ASP A 57 3.20 -6.63 -1.89
CA ASP A 57 1.83 -6.86 -2.38
C ASP A 57 1.05 -5.56 -2.59
N LEU A 58 1.24 -4.56 -1.72
CA LEU A 58 0.65 -3.24 -1.91
C LEU A 58 1.16 -2.58 -3.20
N ILE A 59 2.47 -2.58 -3.45
CA ILE A 59 3.05 -1.99 -4.66
C ILE A 59 2.62 -2.76 -5.91
N ASP A 60 2.64 -4.10 -5.85
CA ASP A 60 2.25 -4.97 -6.96
C ASP A 60 0.77 -4.84 -7.34
N ALA A 61 -0.08 -4.37 -6.42
CA ALA A 61 -1.47 -4.07 -6.71
C ALA A 61 -1.65 -3.04 -7.82
N LEU A 62 -0.66 -2.16 -8.05
CA LEU A 62 -0.68 -1.19 -9.14
C LEU A 62 -0.63 -1.84 -10.52
N ASN A 63 -0.15 -3.08 -10.62
CA ASN A 63 -0.10 -3.81 -11.89
C ASN A 63 -1.50 -4.08 -12.48
N CYS A 64 -2.57 -3.90 -11.70
CA CYS A 64 -3.93 -3.95 -12.24
C CYS A 64 -4.33 -2.70 -13.04
N MET A 65 -3.54 -1.63 -13.02
CA MET A 65 -3.84 -0.37 -13.71
C MET A 65 -2.94 -0.17 -14.94
N ASP A 66 -3.54 0.15 -16.08
CA ASP A 66 -2.86 0.69 -17.26
C ASP A 66 -3.00 2.21 -17.24
N THR A 67 -1.97 2.89 -16.73
CA THR A 67 -1.96 4.35 -16.58
C THR A 67 -1.87 5.09 -17.92
N ASN A 68 -1.35 4.44 -18.96
CA ASN A 68 -1.23 5.03 -20.30
C ASN A 68 -2.58 5.03 -21.02
N LYS A 69 -3.34 3.93 -20.92
CA LYS A 69 -4.67 3.79 -21.54
C LYS A 69 -5.80 4.22 -20.62
N ASN A 70 -5.48 4.56 -19.36
CA ASN A 70 -6.44 4.87 -18.32
C ASN A 70 -7.48 3.73 -18.15
N LEU A 71 -7.00 2.49 -18.04
CA LEU A 71 -7.82 1.29 -17.85
C LEU A 71 -7.47 0.56 -16.56
N ILE A 72 -8.40 -0.27 -16.09
CA ILE A 72 -8.20 -1.16 -14.94
C ILE A 72 -8.60 -2.59 -15.28
N ASN A 73 -7.74 -3.54 -14.90
CA ASN A 73 -8.07 -4.96 -14.91
C ASN A 73 -8.78 -5.31 -13.60
N HIS A 74 -10.11 -5.40 -13.66
CA HIS A 74 -10.94 -5.70 -12.48
C HIS A 74 -10.67 -7.07 -11.87
N LEU A 75 -10.30 -8.08 -12.66
CA LEU A 75 -9.94 -9.40 -12.12
C LEU A 75 -8.61 -9.31 -11.35
N GLY A 76 -7.61 -8.67 -11.94
CA GLY A 76 -6.33 -8.41 -11.27
C GLY A 76 -6.47 -7.56 -10.01
N LEU A 77 -7.42 -6.63 -9.98
CA LEU A 77 -7.73 -5.84 -8.78
C LEU A 77 -8.27 -6.73 -7.64
N GLU A 78 -9.20 -7.63 -7.92
CA GLU A 78 -9.75 -8.53 -6.88
C GLU A 78 -8.71 -9.54 -6.38
N GLU A 79 -7.85 -10.04 -7.27
CA GLU A 79 -6.71 -10.86 -6.91
C GLU A 79 -5.72 -10.10 -6.01
N ALA A 80 -5.36 -8.87 -6.40
CA ALA A 80 -4.48 -8.01 -5.60
C ALA A 80 -5.09 -7.71 -4.22
N ARG A 81 -6.38 -7.37 -4.16
CA ARG A 81 -7.11 -7.17 -2.89
C ARG A 81 -7.04 -8.39 -1.99
N SER A 82 -7.18 -9.58 -2.57
CA SER A 82 -7.12 -10.83 -1.81
C SER A 82 -5.72 -11.10 -1.27
N LYS A 83 -4.68 -10.88 -2.07
CA LYS A 83 -3.27 -10.99 -1.64
C LYS A 83 -2.93 -10.00 -0.52
N ILE A 84 -3.27 -8.72 -0.70
CA ILE A 84 -3.06 -7.67 0.30
C ILE A 84 -3.73 -8.03 1.63
N LYS A 85 -4.97 -8.55 1.60
CA LYS A 85 -5.66 -8.99 2.81
C LYS A 85 -4.93 -10.16 3.50
N ALA A 86 -4.44 -11.12 2.72
CA ALA A 86 -3.70 -12.26 3.25
C ALA A 86 -2.37 -11.82 3.90
N SER A 87 -1.55 -11.04 3.20
CA SER A 87 -0.27 -10.56 3.76
C SER A 87 -0.45 -9.56 4.90
N GLN A 88 -1.51 -8.74 4.88
CA GLN A 88 -1.89 -7.91 6.03
C GLN A 88 -2.17 -8.77 7.26
N ALA A 89 -2.95 -9.85 7.12
CA ALA A 89 -3.27 -10.74 8.23
C ALA A 89 -2.00 -11.43 8.77
N GLU A 90 -1.10 -11.89 7.89
CA GLU A 90 0.19 -12.44 8.31
C GLU A 90 1.04 -11.43 9.10
N PHE A 91 1.15 -10.20 8.60
CA PHE A 91 1.84 -9.12 9.29
C PHE A 91 1.22 -8.83 10.67
N LEU A 92 -0.10 -8.66 10.76
CA LEU A 92 -0.77 -8.40 12.03
C LEU A 92 -0.63 -9.56 13.02
N ASN A 93 -0.67 -10.80 12.55
CA ASN A 93 -0.45 -11.98 13.38
C ASN A 93 0.98 -12.04 13.93
N SER A 94 1.97 -11.58 13.14
CA SER A 94 3.35 -11.51 13.61
C SER A 94 3.56 -10.46 14.72
N LEU A 95 2.76 -9.38 14.75
CA LEU A 95 2.76 -8.41 15.85
C LEU A 95 2.26 -9.02 17.17
N ASN A 96 1.25 -9.89 17.11
CA ASN A 96 0.66 -10.52 18.30
C ASN A 96 1.66 -11.39 19.08
N ILE A 97 2.74 -11.85 18.43
CA ILE A 97 3.82 -12.60 19.08
C ILE A 97 4.61 -11.69 20.05
N PHE A 98 4.67 -10.38 19.78
CA PHE A 98 5.43 -9.41 20.58
C PHE A 98 4.59 -8.69 21.66
N ILE A 99 3.27 -8.92 21.72
CA ILE A 99 2.34 -8.23 22.66
C ILE A 99 1.89 -9.17 23.81
N LYS A 100 2.39 -10.41 23.87
CA LYS A 100 2.22 -11.31 25.03
C LYS A 100 3.31 -11.09 26.07
#